data_AF-A0A4W3J412-F1
#
_entry.id   AF-A0A4W3J412-F1
#
_cell.length_a   1.000
_cell.length_b   1.000
_cell.length_c   1.000
_cell.angle_alpha   90.00
_cell.angle_beta   90.00
_cell.angle_gamma   90.00
#
_symmetry.space_group_name_H-M   'P 1'
#
loop_
_entity.id
_entity.type
_entity.pdbx_description
1 polymer ?
#
loop_
_entity_poly.entity_id
_entity_poly.type
_entity_poly.pdbx_seq_one_letter_code
_entity_poly.pdbx_strand_id
1 'polypeptide(L)'
;MCIVCVCVHLCVCAYFALTIGGRHCSPNYLLLPPLTIETDLEAANGKKVKALEIFAFALEFFKDHALQELSDQTGTKFDNADVRWVITVPAIWKQPAKQFMRHAAYKAALASPEFPEQLIIALEPEAASIYCRKLRLHQMIELSGKEAGGWRLGAKEYTRRNRQSRTFLVENVIGEIWSELEQGDRYLVVDCGGGTVDLTVHEIKLPEGHLKELYKASGGPYGSIGVDYEFEKLLCKIFGEDFIDQFKIKRPAAWVDLMIAFESRKRAAAPGRINPLNINLPFSFIDYYKKFRGHSVEHALRKSSVNFVKWSSQGMLRMNPDAMNALFKPTVDHIVQHLSDLFQKPEVSGIKFLFLVGGFAESPLLQQAVQSSLSETCRVIIPHDVGLTILKGAVLFGLDPTVIKVRRSPLTYGVGVLNRFVEGKHSAEKLLVKDGTRWCTDVFDKFIAADQSVALGETVKRSYTPAKPSQLVIVINIYCSEGDDVHFITDQGVRKCGTLRLDLTGTESPAPPVRREIQTLMQFGDTEIKAMAIDVATSKCVKAGIDFLNY
;
A
#
# COMPACT_ATOMS: atom_id res chain seq x y z
N MET A 1 0.52 -12.58 -24.05
CA MET A 1 1.03 -11.99 -22.80
C MET A 1 -0.01 -12.20 -21.70
N CYS A 2 0.36 -12.93 -20.65
CA CYS A 2 -0.44 -13.22 -19.46
C CYS A 2 -0.26 -12.09 -18.42
N ILE A 3 -1.26 -11.85 -17.57
CA ILE A 3 -1.16 -10.91 -16.45
C ILE A 3 -1.12 -11.71 -15.15
N VAL A 4 -0.06 -11.52 -14.36
CA VAL A 4 0.07 -12.13 -13.03
C VAL A 4 0.16 -11.04 -11.98
N CYS A 5 -0.65 -11.16 -10.94
CA CYS A 5 -0.64 -10.22 -9.82
C CYS A 5 -0.05 -10.85 -8.55
N VAL A 6 0.79 -10.10 -7.85
CA VAL A 6 1.35 -10.45 -6.54
C VAL A 6 1.03 -9.34 -5.53
N CYS A 7 0.47 -9.72 -4.38
CA CYS A 7 0.21 -8.79 -3.28
C CYS A 7 1.43 -8.66 -2.37
N VAL A 8 1.83 -7.42 -2.07
CA VAL A 8 3.04 -7.11 -1.29
C VAL A 8 2.91 -7.47 0.19
N HIS A 9 1.69 -7.67 0.69
CA HIS A 9 1.43 -8.02 2.08
C HIS A 9 2.26 -9.23 2.54
N LEU A 10 2.47 -10.21 1.66
CA LEU A 10 3.25 -11.42 1.96
C LEU A 10 4.75 -11.13 2.10
N CYS A 11 5.29 -10.19 1.33
CA CYS A 11 6.69 -9.75 1.46
C CYS A 11 6.89 -8.93 2.76
N VAL A 12 5.89 -8.14 3.14
CA VAL A 12 5.90 -7.36 4.38
C VAL A 12 5.74 -8.27 5.61
N CYS A 13 4.95 -9.35 5.52
CA CYS A 13 4.92 -10.38 6.55
C CYS A 13 6.30 -11.03 6.75
N ALA A 14 7.06 -11.28 5.68
CA ALA A 14 8.44 -11.79 5.79
C ALA A 14 9.38 -10.78 6.45
N TYR A 15 9.24 -9.48 6.14
CA TYR A 15 9.95 -8.39 6.82
C TYR A 15 9.66 -8.38 8.33
N PHE A 16 8.38 -8.43 8.72
CA PHE A 16 7.95 -8.45 10.12
C PHE A 16 8.38 -9.72 10.85
N ALA A 17 8.32 -10.89 10.20
CA ALA A 17 8.79 -12.14 10.79
C ALA A 17 10.27 -12.09 11.18
N LEU A 18 11.11 -11.35 10.43
CA LEU A 18 12.53 -11.20 10.72
C LEU A 18 12.80 -10.10 11.77
N THR A 19 12.07 -8.98 11.74
CA THR A 19 12.27 -7.86 12.69
C THR A 19 11.65 -8.09 14.07
N ILE A 20 10.52 -8.81 14.17
CA ILE A 20 9.82 -9.09 15.43
C ILE A 20 10.56 -10.14 16.29
N GLY A 21 11.59 -10.79 15.74
CA GLY A 21 12.50 -11.64 16.51
C GLY A 21 13.47 -10.87 17.43
N GLY A 22 13.50 -9.54 17.36
CA GLY A 22 14.58 -8.71 17.92
C GLY A 22 14.27 -7.83 19.12
N ARG A 23 13.24 -6.95 19.10
CA ARG A 23 13.05 -5.92 20.16
C ARG A 23 11.58 -5.48 20.37
N HIS A 24 11.32 -5.03 21.60
CA HIS A 24 10.07 -4.57 22.22
C HIS A 24 8.87 -4.18 21.33
N CYS A 25 7.74 -4.75 21.73
CA CYS A 25 6.35 -4.37 21.51
C CYS A 25 6.09 -2.84 21.50
N SER A 26 6.09 -2.20 20.33
CA SER A 26 5.54 -0.86 20.13
C SER A 26 4.56 -0.81 18.95
N PRO A 27 3.39 -0.14 19.09
CA PRO A 27 2.43 0.04 17.99
C PRO A 27 3.01 0.79 16.77
N ASN A 28 4.12 1.51 16.93
CA ASN A 28 4.73 2.33 15.88
C ASN A 28 5.46 1.54 14.79
N TYR A 29 5.67 0.22 14.95
CA TYR A 29 6.35 -0.61 13.93
C TYR A 29 5.45 -0.99 12.75
N LEU A 30 4.15 -0.73 12.82
CA LEU A 30 3.20 -1.15 11.80
C LEU A 30 3.26 -0.25 10.53
N LEU A 31 3.95 0.89 10.59
CA LEU A 31 4.44 1.60 9.40
C LEU A 31 5.83 1.05 9.09
N LEU A 32 6.05 0.61 7.84
CA LEU A 32 7.40 0.34 7.38
C LEU A 32 8.27 1.59 7.67
N PRO A 33 9.41 1.45 8.36
CA PRO A 33 10.36 2.55 8.46
C PRO A 33 10.77 2.98 7.04
N PRO A 34 11.35 4.17 6.86
CA PRO A 34 11.79 4.62 5.54
C PRO A 34 12.74 3.57 4.94
N LEU A 35 12.22 2.73 4.04
CA LEU A 35 13.00 1.68 3.40
C LEU A 35 13.95 2.35 2.42
N THR A 36 15.23 2.07 2.60
CA THR A 36 16.30 2.40 1.67
C THR A 36 16.90 1.11 1.13
N ILE A 37 17.63 1.18 0.03
CA ILE A 37 18.38 0.02 -0.49
C ILE A 37 19.38 -0.53 0.54
N GLU A 38 19.80 0.29 1.49
CA GLU A 38 20.75 -0.05 2.54
C GLU A 38 20.12 -0.60 3.83
N THR A 39 18.79 -0.65 3.91
CA THR A 39 18.10 -1.08 5.14
C THR A 39 18.46 -2.52 5.49
N ASP A 40 19.02 -2.73 6.68
CA ASP A 40 19.34 -4.04 7.24
C ASP A 40 18.24 -4.52 8.20
N LEU A 41 17.91 -5.80 8.12
CA LEU A 41 17.04 -6.51 9.06
C LEU A 41 17.89 -7.44 9.92
N GLU A 42 17.64 -7.44 11.22
CA GLU A 42 18.33 -8.30 12.17
C GLU A 42 17.39 -9.43 12.60
N ALA A 43 17.78 -10.67 12.31
CA ALA A 43 17.04 -11.86 12.74
C ALA A 43 17.25 -12.13 14.24
N ALA A 44 16.41 -12.98 14.83
CA ALA A 44 16.48 -13.37 16.26
C ALA A 44 17.83 -13.98 16.70
N ASN A 45 18.65 -14.46 15.77
CA ASN A 45 20.00 -14.98 16.02
C ASN A 45 21.11 -13.91 15.90
N GLY A 46 20.75 -12.64 15.74
CA GLY A 46 21.66 -11.50 15.57
C GLY A 46 22.25 -11.34 14.17
N LYS A 47 21.93 -12.24 13.22
CA LYS A 47 22.40 -12.10 11.83
C LYS A 47 21.63 -11.00 11.12
N LYS A 48 22.35 -10.20 10.33
CA LYS A 48 21.76 -9.12 9.51
C LYS A 48 21.66 -9.53 8.05
N VAL A 49 20.56 -9.15 7.40
CA VAL A 49 20.31 -9.34 5.98
C VAL A 49 19.67 -8.06 5.43
N LYS A 50 20.06 -7.63 4.23
CA LYS A 50 19.44 -6.48 3.57
C LYS A 50 17.95 -6.75 3.34
N ALA A 51 17.10 -5.80 3.69
CA ALA A 51 15.66 -5.91 3.48
C ALA A 51 15.34 -6.24 2.00
N LEU A 52 16.08 -5.63 1.06
CA LEU A 52 15.88 -5.83 -0.37
C LEU A 52 16.01 -7.31 -0.78
N GLU A 53 16.94 -8.05 -0.17
CA GLU A 53 17.13 -9.49 -0.42
C GLU A 53 15.90 -10.29 0.01
N ILE A 54 15.37 -10.00 1.20
CA ILE A 54 14.21 -10.71 1.74
C ILE A 54 12.97 -10.51 0.86
N PHE A 55 12.72 -9.26 0.45
CA PHE A 55 11.60 -8.97 -0.46
C PHE A 55 11.82 -9.62 -1.83
N ALA A 56 13.05 -9.62 -2.35
CA ALA A 56 13.38 -10.27 -3.61
C ALA A 56 13.14 -11.79 -3.54
N PHE A 57 13.62 -12.48 -2.49
CA PHE A 57 13.38 -13.92 -2.33
C PHE A 57 11.90 -14.27 -2.22
N ALA A 58 11.10 -13.45 -1.52
CA ALA A 58 9.67 -13.65 -1.45
C ALA A 58 9.01 -13.50 -2.85
N LEU A 59 9.38 -12.46 -3.60
CA LEU A 59 8.87 -12.25 -4.96
C LEU A 59 9.33 -13.34 -5.93
N GLU A 60 10.57 -13.81 -5.82
CA GLU A 60 11.11 -14.90 -6.62
C GLU A 60 10.34 -16.19 -6.38
N PHE A 61 10.06 -16.53 -5.11
CA PHE A 61 9.21 -17.67 -4.77
C PHE A 61 7.82 -17.56 -5.43
N PHE A 62 7.18 -16.39 -5.37
CA PHE A 62 5.88 -16.19 -6.02
C PHE A 62 5.95 -16.28 -7.54
N LYS A 63 7.02 -15.73 -8.14
CA LYS A 63 7.26 -15.80 -9.58
C LYS A 63 7.34 -17.26 -10.03
N ASP A 64 8.22 -18.04 -9.39
CA ASP A 64 8.44 -19.43 -9.76
C ASP A 64 7.18 -20.27 -9.54
N HIS A 65 6.49 -20.07 -8.42
CA HIS A 65 5.23 -20.76 -8.14
C HIS A 65 4.13 -20.41 -9.15
N ALA A 66 3.99 -19.13 -9.51
CA ALA A 66 2.98 -18.69 -10.47
C ALA A 66 3.26 -19.20 -11.89
N LEU A 67 4.52 -19.16 -12.35
CA LEU A 67 4.91 -19.70 -13.66
C LEU A 67 4.69 -21.21 -13.74
N GLN A 68 4.99 -21.93 -12.65
CA GLN A 68 4.73 -23.36 -12.56
C GLN A 68 3.22 -23.64 -12.64
N GLU A 69 2.41 -22.97 -11.82
CA GLU A 69 0.95 -23.15 -11.81
C GLU A 69 0.32 -22.82 -13.17
N LEU A 70 0.77 -21.74 -13.83
CA LEU A 70 0.32 -21.39 -15.18
C LEU A 70 0.68 -22.47 -16.20
N SER A 71 1.90 -23.00 -16.12
CA SER A 71 2.36 -24.05 -17.03
C SER A 71 1.57 -25.34 -16.84
N ASP A 72 1.31 -25.72 -15.59
CA ASP A 72 0.55 -26.91 -15.23
C ASP A 72 -0.93 -26.81 -15.65
N GLN A 73 -1.56 -25.65 -15.46
CA GLN A 73 -2.97 -25.46 -15.84
C GLN A 73 -3.20 -25.39 -17.36
N THR A 74 -2.23 -24.88 -18.12
CA THR A 74 -2.36 -24.71 -19.58
C THR A 74 -1.76 -25.85 -20.39
N GLY A 75 -0.95 -26.71 -19.76
CA GLY A 75 -0.19 -27.76 -20.44
C GLY A 75 0.92 -27.23 -21.37
N THR A 76 1.23 -25.94 -21.29
CA THR A 76 2.27 -25.27 -22.10
C THR A 76 3.25 -24.57 -21.18
N LYS A 77 4.55 -24.64 -21.45
CA LYS A 77 5.54 -23.94 -20.63
C LYS A 77 5.38 -22.42 -20.78
N PHE A 78 5.20 -21.72 -19.67
CA PHE A 78 5.23 -20.26 -19.60
C PHE A 78 6.60 -19.79 -19.08
N ASP A 79 7.23 -18.86 -19.82
CA ASP A 79 8.45 -18.20 -19.38
C ASP A 79 8.13 -16.77 -18.88
N ASN A 80 9.07 -16.17 -18.15
CA ASN A 80 8.85 -14.84 -17.56
C ASN A 80 8.52 -13.76 -18.62
N ALA A 81 9.09 -13.88 -19.82
CA ALA A 81 8.83 -12.96 -20.93
C ALA A 81 7.37 -12.96 -21.41
N ASP A 82 6.62 -14.04 -21.13
CA ASP A 82 5.21 -14.15 -21.49
C ASP A 82 4.29 -13.40 -20.52
N VAL A 83 4.83 -12.93 -19.39
CA VAL A 83 4.07 -12.37 -18.27
C VAL A 83 4.33 -10.88 -18.11
N ARG A 84 3.26 -10.11 -17.96
CA ARG A 84 3.28 -8.79 -17.34
C ARG A 84 2.87 -8.93 -15.87
N TRP A 85 3.72 -8.41 -14.99
CA TRP A 85 3.56 -8.48 -13.55
C TRP A 85 2.82 -7.25 -13.03
N VAL A 86 1.91 -7.46 -12.10
CA VAL A 86 1.25 -6.39 -11.33
C VAL A 86 1.54 -6.60 -9.86
N ILE A 87 2.20 -5.63 -9.23
CA ILE A 87 2.47 -5.66 -7.79
C ILE A 87 1.56 -4.62 -7.13
N THR A 88 0.74 -5.07 -6.16
CA THR A 88 -0.17 -4.18 -5.44
C THR A 88 0.50 -3.61 -4.19
N VAL A 89 0.38 -2.30 -3.98
CA VAL A 89 0.93 -1.61 -2.81
C VAL A 89 -0.13 -0.74 -2.14
N PRO A 90 -0.09 -0.59 -0.80
CA PRO A 90 -0.96 0.35 -0.10
C PRO A 90 -0.82 1.76 -0.64
N ALA A 91 -1.93 2.49 -0.75
CA ALA A 91 -1.90 3.84 -1.29
C ALA A 91 -1.19 4.81 -0.34
N ILE A 92 -1.30 4.58 0.98
CA ILE A 92 -0.66 5.39 2.02
C ILE A 92 0.87 5.28 2.06
N TRP A 93 1.46 4.32 1.32
CA TRP A 93 2.91 4.19 1.27
C TRP A 93 3.56 5.40 0.58
N LYS A 94 4.66 5.86 1.15
CA LYS A 94 5.49 6.92 0.55
C LYS A 94 6.15 6.41 -0.74
N GLN A 95 6.48 7.35 -1.64
CA GLN A 95 7.14 7.04 -2.92
C GLN A 95 8.42 6.17 -2.79
N PRO A 96 9.32 6.37 -1.81
CA PRO A 96 10.45 5.45 -1.58
C PRO A 96 10.03 3.98 -1.44
N ALA A 97 9.01 3.68 -0.63
CA ALA A 97 8.59 2.30 -0.40
C ALA A 97 7.99 1.65 -1.67
N LYS A 98 7.24 2.41 -2.47
CA LYS A 98 6.71 1.96 -3.77
C LYS A 98 7.86 1.66 -4.74
N GLN A 99 8.86 2.53 -4.80
CA GLN A 99 10.05 2.33 -5.63
C GLN A 99 10.93 1.15 -5.13
N PHE A 100 11.01 0.95 -3.82
CA PHE A 100 11.71 -0.18 -3.22
C PHE A 100 11.14 -1.52 -3.70
N MET A 101 9.80 -1.63 -3.78
CA MET A 101 9.14 -2.83 -4.32
C MET A 101 9.51 -3.10 -5.77
N ARG A 102 9.63 -2.07 -6.59
CA ARG A 102 10.10 -2.22 -7.97
C ARG A 102 11.54 -2.74 -8.04
N HIS A 103 12.43 -2.22 -7.19
CA HIS A 103 13.81 -2.73 -7.11
C HIS A 103 13.87 -4.19 -6.63
N ALA A 104 13.04 -4.55 -5.65
CA ALA A 104 12.92 -5.93 -5.20
C ALA A 104 12.44 -6.86 -6.34
N ALA A 105 11.48 -6.40 -7.14
CA ALA A 105 10.96 -7.16 -8.28
C ALA A 105 11.99 -7.31 -9.42
N TYR A 106 12.80 -6.28 -9.68
CA TYR A 106 13.92 -6.38 -10.61
C TYR A 106 14.97 -7.37 -10.11
N LYS A 107 15.28 -7.33 -8.82
CA LYS A 107 16.23 -8.26 -8.21
C LYS A 107 15.73 -9.72 -8.24
N ALA A 108 14.43 -9.91 -8.09
CA ALA A 108 13.75 -11.21 -8.22
C ALA A 108 13.55 -11.66 -9.68
N ALA A 109 14.00 -10.86 -10.65
CA ALA A 109 13.86 -11.10 -12.09
C ALA A 109 12.40 -11.28 -12.55
N LEU A 110 11.44 -10.59 -11.92
CA LEU A 110 10.06 -10.48 -12.43
C LEU A 110 10.05 -9.59 -13.68
N ALA A 111 10.82 -8.50 -13.66
CA ALA A 111 10.99 -7.58 -14.78
C ALA A 111 12.42 -7.04 -14.80
N SER A 112 12.75 -6.22 -15.79
CA SER A 112 14.06 -5.58 -15.89
C SER A 112 13.95 -4.06 -16.06
N PRO A 113 14.99 -3.29 -15.65
CA PRO A 113 15.05 -1.85 -15.90
C PRO A 113 15.01 -1.47 -17.39
N GLU A 114 15.41 -2.37 -18.28
CA GLU A 114 15.37 -2.19 -19.74
C GLU A 114 13.94 -2.30 -20.29
N PHE A 115 13.08 -3.09 -19.63
CA PHE A 115 11.67 -3.29 -19.97
C PHE A 115 10.74 -2.95 -18.79
N PRO A 116 10.72 -1.70 -18.31
CA PRO A 116 10.04 -1.33 -17.08
C PRO A 116 8.51 -1.52 -17.15
N GLU A 117 7.94 -1.47 -18.37
CA GLU A 117 6.52 -1.65 -18.67
C GLU A 117 6.02 -3.10 -18.47
N GLN A 118 6.95 -4.07 -18.30
CA GLN A 118 6.59 -5.44 -17.93
C GLN A 118 6.07 -5.52 -16.48
N LEU A 119 6.42 -4.55 -15.63
CA LEU A 119 6.00 -4.48 -14.24
C LEU A 119 5.19 -3.21 -13.97
N ILE A 120 3.95 -3.41 -13.53
CA ILE A 120 3.03 -2.36 -13.12
C ILE A 120 2.90 -2.36 -11.60
N ILE A 121 3.00 -1.18 -10.99
CA ILE A 121 2.65 -0.98 -9.58
C ILE A 121 1.21 -0.49 -9.54
N ALA A 122 0.33 -1.23 -8.88
CA ALA A 122 -1.07 -0.90 -8.70
C ALA A 122 -1.33 -0.46 -7.25
N LEU A 123 -2.10 0.59 -7.04
CA LEU A 123 -2.54 0.95 -5.69
C LEU A 123 -3.68 0.01 -5.27
N GLU A 124 -3.56 -0.59 -4.09
CA GLU A 124 -4.56 -1.53 -3.56
C GLU A 124 -6.01 -1.00 -3.58
N PRO A 125 -6.31 0.23 -3.11
CA PRO A 125 -7.66 0.77 -3.19
C PRO A 125 -8.15 1.03 -4.63
N GLU A 126 -7.27 1.40 -5.57
CA GLU A 126 -7.64 1.58 -6.98
C GLU A 126 -8.01 0.22 -7.59
N ALA A 127 -7.18 -0.80 -7.35
CA ALA A 127 -7.43 -2.16 -7.78
C ALA A 127 -8.76 -2.67 -7.22
N ALA A 128 -8.98 -2.54 -5.91
CA ALA A 128 -10.25 -2.91 -5.29
C ALA A 128 -11.43 -2.17 -5.93
N SER A 129 -11.30 -0.86 -6.17
CA SER A 129 -12.32 -0.08 -6.83
C SER A 129 -12.64 -0.59 -8.24
N ILE A 130 -11.63 -0.97 -9.04
CA ILE A 130 -11.81 -1.51 -10.39
C ILE A 130 -12.61 -2.81 -10.35
N TYR A 131 -12.31 -3.69 -9.39
CA TYR A 131 -13.05 -4.95 -9.26
C TYR A 131 -14.48 -4.72 -8.77
N CYS A 132 -14.69 -3.89 -7.75
CA CYS A 132 -16.03 -3.58 -7.24
C CYS A 132 -16.97 -3.08 -8.34
N ARG A 133 -16.42 -2.35 -9.33
CA ARG A 133 -17.11 -1.86 -10.55
C ARG A 133 -17.65 -2.92 -11.49
N LYS A 134 -17.11 -4.12 -11.43
CA LYS A 134 -17.52 -5.24 -12.26
C LYS A 134 -18.48 -6.19 -11.55
N LEU A 135 -18.75 -5.97 -10.27
CA LEU A 135 -19.61 -6.84 -9.48
C LEU A 135 -21.09 -6.64 -9.83
N ARG A 136 -21.80 -7.76 -9.97
CA ARG A 136 -23.27 -7.81 -10.03
C ARG A 136 -23.87 -7.94 -8.63
N LEU A 137 -25.17 -7.68 -8.48
CA LEU A 137 -25.85 -7.69 -7.17
C LEU A 137 -25.64 -8.99 -6.38
N HIS A 138 -25.71 -10.14 -7.06
CA HIS A 138 -25.52 -11.46 -6.43
C HIS A 138 -24.06 -11.76 -6.01
N GLN A 139 -23.12 -10.91 -6.39
CA GLN A 139 -21.70 -11.00 -6.02
C GLN A 139 -21.34 -10.03 -4.90
N MET A 140 -22.35 -9.46 -4.22
CA MET A 140 -22.20 -8.49 -3.15
C MET A 140 -23.11 -8.81 -1.96
N ILE A 141 -22.64 -8.48 -0.77
CA ILE A 141 -23.41 -8.49 0.46
C ILE A 141 -23.64 -7.04 0.85
N GLU A 142 -24.91 -6.63 0.87
CA GLU A 142 -25.30 -5.33 1.41
C GLU A 142 -25.67 -5.47 2.88
N LEU A 143 -25.02 -4.68 3.74
CA LEU A 143 -25.28 -4.72 5.18
C LEU A 143 -26.47 -3.84 5.61
N SER A 144 -27.13 -3.10 4.70
CA SER A 144 -28.20 -2.13 5.03
C SER A 144 -29.61 -2.72 5.27
N GLY A 145 -29.76 -4.01 5.58
CA GLY A 145 -31.07 -4.66 5.73
C GLY A 145 -31.54 -4.84 7.18
N LYS A 146 -32.70 -4.26 7.54
CA LYS A 146 -33.39 -4.37 8.86
C LYS A 146 -33.90 -5.77 9.25
N GLU A 147 -33.51 -6.85 8.57
CA GLU A 147 -33.97 -8.20 8.93
C GLU A 147 -32.94 -8.96 9.77
N ALA A 148 -33.14 -8.89 11.08
CA ALA A 148 -32.39 -9.63 12.10
C ALA A 148 -32.46 -11.18 11.98
N GLY A 149 -33.15 -11.73 10.97
CA GLY A 149 -33.30 -13.17 10.70
C GLY A 149 -32.37 -13.75 9.62
N GLY A 150 -31.89 -12.95 8.66
CA GLY A 150 -31.08 -13.43 7.52
C GLY A 150 -29.60 -13.67 7.83
N TRP A 151 -29.08 -13.04 8.90
CA TRP A 151 -27.67 -13.06 9.32
C TRP A 151 -27.11 -14.49 9.53
N ARG A 152 -27.93 -15.44 10.01
CA ARG A 152 -27.48 -16.79 10.36
C ARG A 152 -27.38 -17.76 9.18
N LEU A 153 -28.16 -17.55 8.12
CA LEU A 153 -28.16 -18.40 6.93
C LEU A 153 -27.10 -17.93 5.92
N GLY A 154 -27.02 -16.62 5.66
CA GLY A 154 -26.02 -16.04 4.76
C GLY A 154 -24.57 -16.31 5.19
N ALA A 155 -24.22 -16.08 6.46
CA ALA A 155 -22.84 -16.23 6.94
C ALA A 155 -22.35 -17.69 6.98
N LYS A 156 -23.23 -18.67 7.21
CA LYS A 156 -22.89 -20.11 7.23
C LYS A 156 -22.81 -20.72 5.82
N GLU A 157 -23.64 -20.25 4.89
CA GLU A 157 -23.58 -20.67 3.48
C GLU A 157 -22.40 -20.00 2.75
N TYR A 158 -22.03 -18.77 3.16
CA TYR A 158 -20.87 -17.98 2.74
C TYR A 158 -19.53 -18.69 2.92
N THR A 159 -19.26 -19.28 4.10
CA THR A 159 -17.98 -20.00 4.32
C THR A 159 -17.84 -21.26 3.48
N ARG A 160 -18.96 -21.83 2.99
CA ARG A 160 -18.99 -23.09 2.23
C ARG A 160 -18.83 -22.89 0.72
N ARG A 161 -19.36 -21.80 0.14
CA ARG A 161 -19.20 -21.48 -1.30
C ARG A 161 -17.83 -20.89 -1.65
N ASN A 162 -17.14 -20.26 -0.68
CA ASN A 162 -15.81 -19.64 -0.81
C ASN A 162 -14.66 -20.62 -1.13
N ARG A 163 -14.95 -21.91 -1.38
CA ARG A 163 -13.98 -22.94 -1.80
C ARG A 163 -14.09 -23.37 -3.27
N GLN A 164 -15.13 -22.98 -4.00
CA GLN A 164 -15.48 -23.64 -5.26
C GLN A 164 -15.27 -22.83 -6.56
N SER A 165 -15.05 -21.52 -6.52
CA SER A 165 -14.80 -20.75 -7.75
C SER A 165 -13.34 -20.29 -7.83
N ARG A 166 -12.48 -21.16 -8.38
CA ARG A 166 -11.06 -20.83 -8.69
C ARG A 166 -10.90 -19.95 -9.93
N THR A 167 -11.98 -19.73 -10.69
CA THR A 167 -11.98 -18.99 -11.95
C THR A 167 -13.02 -17.89 -11.88
N PHE A 168 -12.65 -16.66 -12.22
CA PHE A 168 -13.58 -15.56 -12.44
C PHE A 168 -13.51 -15.14 -13.91
N LEU A 169 -14.66 -15.01 -14.55
CA LEU A 169 -14.74 -14.55 -15.94
C LEU A 169 -14.82 -13.03 -15.96
N VAL A 170 -13.96 -12.40 -16.76
CA VAL A 170 -14.01 -10.96 -17.01
C VAL A 170 -15.03 -10.71 -18.10
N GLU A 171 -16.25 -10.35 -17.72
CA GLU A 171 -17.22 -9.82 -18.66
C GLU A 171 -17.01 -8.30 -18.81
N ASN A 172 -17.06 -7.78 -20.04
CA ASN A 172 -16.92 -6.35 -20.33
C ASN A 172 -18.15 -5.51 -19.93
N VAL A 173 -18.96 -6.00 -18.98
CA VAL A 173 -20.20 -5.37 -18.56
C VAL A 173 -19.96 -4.56 -17.28
N ILE A 174 -20.55 -3.37 -17.19
CA ILE A 174 -20.60 -2.58 -15.95
C ILE A 174 -21.59 -3.27 -14.99
N GLY A 175 -21.20 -3.49 -13.73
CA GLY A 175 -22.05 -4.18 -12.76
C GLY A 175 -23.40 -3.49 -12.52
N GLU A 176 -24.42 -4.23 -12.11
CA GLU A 176 -25.80 -3.72 -11.93
C GLU A 176 -25.89 -2.52 -10.96
N ILE A 177 -25.20 -2.53 -9.81
CA ILE A 177 -25.15 -1.37 -8.90
C ILE A 177 -24.57 -0.14 -9.59
N TRP A 178 -23.65 -0.34 -10.54
CA TRP A 178 -22.98 0.75 -11.24
C TRP A 178 -23.84 1.34 -12.35
N SER A 179 -24.92 0.67 -12.74
CA SER A 179 -25.97 1.28 -13.57
C SER A 179 -26.85 2.26 -12.78
N GLU A 180 -26.85 2.18 -11.43
CA GLU A 180 -27.55 3.13 -10.54
C GLU A 180 -26.74 4.42 -10.30
N LEU A 181 -25.47 4.44 -10.71
CA LEU A 181 -24.55 5.53 -10.40
C LEU A 181 -24.55 6.60 -11.50
N GLU A 182 -24.70 7.84 -11.06
CA GLU A 182 -24.72 9.02 -11.92
C GLU A 182 -23.39 9.77 -11.87
N GLN A 183 -23.15 10.63 -12.86
CA GLN A 183 -21.98 11.50 -12.85
C GLN A 183 -21.96 12.36 -11.58
N GLY A 184 -20.83 12.37 -10.88
CA GLY A 184 -20.66 13.12 -9.64
C GLY A 184 -20.98 12.31 -8.37
N ASP A 185 -21.50 11.09 -8.51
CA ASP A 185 -21.66 10.20 -7.37
C ASP A 185 -20.32 9.82 -6.77
N ARG A 186 -20.31 9.73 -5.43
CA ARG A 186 -19.14 9.45 -4.64
C ARG A 186 -19.29 8.16 -3.86
N TYR A 187 -18.20 7.43 -3.75
CA TYR A 187 -18.11 6.23 -2.93
C TYR A 187 -16.74 6.12 -2.26
N LEU A 188 -16.73 5.40 -1.14
CA LEU A 188 -15.55 5.13 -0.34
C LEU A 188 -15.12 3.68 -0.54
N VAL A 189 -13.82 3.45 -0.75
CA VAL A 189 -13.21 2.12 -0.63
C VAL A 189 -12.41 2.09 0.66
N VAL A 190 -12.72 1.12 1.52
CA VAL A 190 -12.06 0.88 2.81
C VAL A 190 -11.39 -0.48 2.73
N ASP A 191 -10.10 -0.47 2.40
CA ASP A 191 -9.28 -1.66 2.37
C ASP A 191 -8.73 -1.97 3.76
N CYS A 192 -9.33 -2.96 4.40
CA CYS A 192 -8.92 -3.49 5.69
C CYS A 192 -8.00 -4.70 5.46
N GLY A 193 -6.70 -4.42 5.33
CA GLY A 193 -5.65 -5.41 5.16
C GLY A 193 -5.20 -6.06 6.47
N GLY A 194 -4.16 -6.90 6.35
CA GLY A 194 -3.56 -7.56 7.52
C GLY A 194 -2.76 -6.59 8.40
N GLY A 195 -2.04 -5.65 7.81
CA GLY A 195 -1.15 -4.69 8.47
C GLY A 195 -1.62 -3.25 8.40
N THR A 196 -2.19 -2.84 7.27
CA THR A 196 -2.69 -1.47 7.05
C THR A 196 -4.19 -1.47 6.82
N VAL A 197 -4.77 -0.30 7.04
CA VAL A 197 -6.10 0.05 6.54
C VAL A 197 -5.95 1.28 5.66
N ASP A 198 -6.45 1.19 4.44
CA ASP A 198 -6.33 2.23 3.41
C ASP A 198 -7.73 2.69 2.98
N LEU A 199 -7.95 4.00 2.97
CA LEU A 199 -9.23 4.64 2.67
C LEU A 199 -9.06 5.59 1.49
N THR A 200 -9.93 5.46 0.50
CA THR A 200 -9.91 6.30 -0.70
C THR A 200 -11.31 6.68 -1.15
N VAL A 201 -11.49 7.96 -1.46
CA VAL A 201 -12.76 8.50 -1.92
C VAL A 201 -12.69 8.74 -3.42
N HIS A 202 -13.64 8.15 -4.13
CA HIS A 202 -13.73 8.22 -5.57
C HIS A 202 -15.00 8.95 -6.00
N GLU A 203 -14.89 9.70 -7.10
CA GLU A 203 -16.01 10.30 -7.82
C GLU A 203 -16.09 9.70 -9.23
N ILE A 204 -17.31 9.40 -9.66
CA ILE A 204 -17.58 8.81 -10.97
C ILE A 204 -17.63 9.90 -12.04
N LYS A 205 -16.88 9.68 -13.12
CA LYS A 205 -16.95 10.48 -14.35
C LYS A 205 -17.51 9.64 -15.50
N LEU A 206 -18.65 10.07 -16.03
CA LEU A 206 -19.25 9.52 -17.26
C LEU A 206 -18.55 10.09 -18.51
N PRO A 207 -18.59 9.42 -19.68
CA PRO A 207 -19.43 8.27 -20.05
C PRO A 207 -18.90 6.88 -19.68
N GLU A 208 -17.59 6.70 -19.46
CA GLU A 208 -16.97 5.37 -19.27
C GLU A 208 -16.83 4.95 -17.78
N GLY A 209 -17.35 5.76 -16.86
CA GLY A 209 -17.30 5.53 -15.41
C GLY A 209 -15.90 5.73 -14.82
N HIS A 210 -15.06 6.56 -15.42
CA HIS A 210 -13.69 6.78 -14.99
C HIS A 210 -13.57 7.21 -13.53
N LEU A 211 -12.45 6.84 -12.92
CA LEU A 211 -12.14 7.14 -11.52
C LEU A 211 -11.40 8.46 -11.40
N LYS A 212 -11.96 9.36 -10.59
CA LYS A 212 -11.29 10.54 -10.06
C LYS A 212 -11.14 10.39 -8.56
N GLU A 213 -9.90 10.33 -8.08
CA GLU A 213 -9.60 10.40 -6.64
C GLU A 213 -9.89 11.82 -6.14
N LEU A 214 -10.86 11.95 -5.22
CA LEU A 214 -11.24 13.25 -4.65
C LEU A 214 -10.39 13.64 -3.46
N TYR A 215 -9.96 12.66 -2.67
CA TYR A 215 -9.29 12.88 -1.40
C TYR A 215 -8.07 11.96 -1.33
N LYS A 216 -6.91 12.53 -0.99
CA LYS A 216 -5.66 11.79 -0.83
C LYS A 216 -5.89 10.60 0.09
N ALA A 217 -5.46 9.42 -0.34
CA ALA A 217 -5.53 8.21 0.48
C ALA A 217 -5.15 8.48 1.95
N SER A 218 -6.07 8.17 2.86
CA SER A 218 -5.80 8.18 4.30
C SER A 218 -5.77 6.75 4.80
N GLY A 219 -5.19 6.55 5.97
CA GLY A 219 -5.13 5.22 6.54
C GLY A 219 -4.19 5.18 7.71
N GLY A 220 -3.88 3.97 8.11
CA GLY A 220 -2.89 3.78 9.13
C GLY A 220 -2.65 2.33 9.45
N PRO A 221 -1.78 2.10 10.42
CA PRO A 221 -1.14 0.81 10.55
C PRO A 221 -1.89 -0.03 11.58
N TYR A 222 -3.20 -0.19 11.39
CA TYR A 222 -4.13 -0.85 12.32
C TYR A 222 -4.97 -1.92 11.60
N GLY A 223 -4.32 -2.73 10.75
CA GLY A 223 -4.92 -3.93 10.18
C GLY A 223 -5.11 -5.07 11.20
N SER A 224 -5.50 -6.25 10.72
CA SER A 224 -5.78 -7.44 11.57
C SER A 224 -4.63 -7.88 12.50
N ILE A 225 -3.38 -7.50 12.21
CA ILE A 225 -2.19 -7.77 13.02
C ILE A 225 -2.26 -7.11 14.40
N GLY A 226 -3.04 -6.03 14.54
CA GLY A 226 -3.33 -5.44 15.84
C GLY A 226 -4.02 -6.44 16.79
N VAL A 227 -4.84 -7.35 16.25
CA VAL A 227 -5.50 -8.41 17.02
C VAL A 227 -4.49 -9.47 17.47
N ASP A 228 -3.50 -9.78 16.63
CA ASP A 228 -2.41 -10.71 16.96
C ASP A 228 -1.54 -10.16 18.08
N TYR A 229 -1.31 -8.84 18.07
CA TYR A 229 -0.59 -8.15 19.12
C TYR A 229 -1.33 -8.15 20.45
N GLU A 230 -2.65 -7.95 20.46
CA GLU A 230 -3.45 -8.07 21.69
C GLU A 230 -3.47 -9.52 22.22
N PHE A 231 -3.45 -10.52 21.32
CA PHE A 231 -3.28 -11.91 21.73
C PHE A 231 -1.91 -12.16 22.37
N GLU A 232 -0.84 -11.62 21.80
CA GLU A 232 0.49 -11.73 22.39
C GLU A 232 0.56 -11.06 23.76
N LYS A 233 0.02 -9.85 23.92
CA LYS A 233 -0.09 -9.18 25.23
C LYS A 233 -0.82 -10.05 26.25
N LEU A 234 -1.88 -10.72 25.82
CA LEU A 234 -2.63 -11.65 26.66
C LEU A 234 -1.75 -12.83 27.10
N LEU A 235 -0.96 -13.41 26.19
CA LEU A 235 0.00 -14.45 26.53
C LEU A 235 1.07 -13.95 27.51
N CYS A 236 1.61 -12.74 27.32
CA CYS A 236 2.56 -12.12 28.26
C CYS A 236 1.94 -11.92 29.65
N LYS A 237 0.67 -11.51 29.75
CA LYS A 237 -0.04 -11.37 31.03
C LYS A 237 -0.24 -12.71 31.76
N ILE A 238 -0.39 -13.81 31.02
CA ILE A 238 -0.64 -15.14 31.58
C ILE A 238 0.68 -15.86 31.94
N PHE A 239 1.64 -15.85 31.02
CA PHE A 239 2.86 -16.67 31.09
C PHE A 239 4.12 -15.86 31.46
N GLY A 240 4.02 -14.54 31.45
CA GLY A 240 5.09 -13.57 31.71
C GLY A 240 5.88 -13.20 30.45
N GLU A 241 6.25 -11.91 30.36
CA GLU A 241 6.95 -11.31 29.21
C GLU A 241 8.32 -11.96 28.96
N ASP A 242 9.11 -12.14 30.02
CA ASP A 242 10.42 -12.80 29.99
C ASP A 242 10.38 -14.22 29.40
N PHE A 243 9.29 -14.95 29.67
CA PHE A 243 9.09 -16.27 29.07
C PHE A 243 8.76 -16.19 27.58
N ILE A 244 7.83 -15.30 27.18
CA ILE A 244 7.40 -15.18 25.79
C ILE A 244 8.57 -14.74 24.91
N ASP A 245 9.35 -13.76 25.35
CA ASP A 245 10.54 -13.30 24.64
C ASP A 245 11.57 -14.42 24.48
N GLN A 246 11.87 -15.15 25.56
CA GLN A 246 12.82 -16.25 25.48
C GLN A 246 12.30 -17.40 24.60
N PHE A 247 11.00 -17.69 24.63
CA PHE A 247 10.39 -18.74 23.80
C PHE A 247 10.47 -18.40 22.31
N LYS A 248 10.19 -17.14 21.93
CA LYS A 248 10.33 -16.67 20.53
C LYS A 248 11.75 -16.86 20.00
N ILE A 249 12.76 -16.54 20.82
CA ILE A 249 14.17 -16.66 20.45
C ILE A 249 14.60 -18.14 20.37
N LYS A 250 14.25 -18.95 21.37
CA LYS A 250 14.74 -20.33 21.49
C LYS A 250 13.93 -21.33 20.67
N ARG A 251 12.67 -21.04 20.37
CA ARG A 251 11.71 -21.93 19.69
C ARG A 251 10.86 -21.18 18.64
N PRO A 252 11.47 -20.48 17.66
CA PRO A 252 10.74 -19.64 16.70
C PRO A 252 9.73 -20.42 15.85
N ALA A 253 10.03 -21.66 15.44
CA ALA A 253 9.09 -22.48 14.67
C ALA A 253 7.81 -22.80 15.47
N ALA A 254 7.95 -23.14 16.76
CA ALA A 254 6.80 -23.41 17.61
C ALA A 254 6.01 -22.12 17.94
N TRP A 255 6.66 -20.96 17.95
CA TRP A 255 5.94 -19.67 18.01
C TRP A 255 5.08 -19.45 16.77
N VAL A 256 5.62 -19.74 15.57
CA VAL A 256 4.86 -19.67 14.32
C VAL A 256 3.65 -20.63 14.35
N ASP A 257 3.84 -21.87 14.81
CA ASP A 257 2.74 -22.84 14.95
C ASP A 257 1.62 -22.34 15.87
N LEU A 258 1.98 -21.69 17.00
CA LEU A 258 1.02 -21.09 17.91
C LEU A 258 0.24 -19.95 17.23
N MET A 259 0.92 -19.07 16.51
CA MET A 259 0.28 -17.96 15.81
C MET A 259 -0.62 -18.46 14.67
N ILE A 260 -0.25 -19.52 13.95
CA ILE A 260 -1.12 -20.19 12.96
C ILE A 260 -2.37 -20.76 13.64
N ALA A 261 -2.21 -21.42 14.79
CA ALA A 261 -3.34 -21.95 15.55
C ALA A 261 -4.27 -20.83 16.03
N PHE A 262 -3.71 -19.68 16.44
CA PHE A 262 -4.50 -18.49 16.80
C PHE A 262 -5.22 -17.90 15.59
N GLU A 263 -4.53 -17.67 14.47
CA GLU A 263 -5.09 -17.12 13.22
C GLU A 263 -6.35 -17.90 12.78
N SER A 264 -6.29 -19.23 12.84
CA SER A 264 -7.44 -20.09 12.53
C SER A 264 -8.66 -19.82 13.43
N ARG A 265 -8.42 -19.54 14.73
CA ARG A 265 -9.50 -19.21 15.69
C ARG A 265 -9.95 -17.77 15.60
N LYS A 266 -9.04 -16.83 15.30
CA LYS A 266 -9.33 -15.42 15.04
C LYS A 266 -10.37 -15.28 13.94
N ARG A 267 -10.21 -15.99 12.82
CA ARG A 267 -11.20 -16.01 11.71
C ARG A 267 -12.57 -16.59 12.07
N ALA A 268 -12.66 -17.37 13.15
CA ALA A 268 -13.91 -17.95 13.63
C ALA A 268 -14.62 -17.10 14.71
N ALA A 269 -14.02 -15.97 15.11
CA ALA A 269 -14.63 -15.01 16.02
C ALA A 269 -15.80 -14.30 15.32
N ALA A 270 -16.93 -14.16 16.01
CA ALA A 270 -18.13 -13.57 15.43
C ALA A 270 -19.02 -12.95 16.52
N PRO A 271 -19.80 -11.92 16.17
CA PRO A 271 -20.83 -11.36 17.04
C PRO A 271 -21.79 -12.40 17.59
N GLY A 272 -22.15 -12.29 18.87
CA GLY A 272 -23.16 -13.15 19.51
C GLY A 272 -22.77 -14.62 19.65
N ARG A 273 -21.50 -14.98 19.39
CA ARG A 273 -20.99 -16.33 19.64
C ARG A 273 -21.02 -16.61 21.14
N ILE A 274 -21.67 -17.70 21.54
CA ILE A 274 -21.72 -18.16 22.94
C ILE A 274 -20.64 -19.21 23.25
N ASN A 275 -20.21 -19.96 22.23
CA ASN A 275 -19.29 -21.07 22.42
C ASN A 275 -17.84 -20.58 22.45
N PRO A 276 -17.03 -21.02 23.43
CA PRO A 276 -15.63 -20.63 23.52
C PRO A 276 -14.81 -21.15 22.33
N LEU A 277 -13.67 -20.51 22.11
CA LEU A 277 -12.70 -20.89 21.09
C LEU A 277 -11.48 -21.53 21.76
N ASN A 278 -11.13 -22.74 21.34
CA ASN A 278 -9.97 -23.46 21.87
C ASN A 278 -8.78 -23.27 20.92
N ILE A 279 -7.69 -22.70 21.43
CA ILE A 279 -6.43 -22.51 20.72
C ILE A 279 -5.45 -23.59 21.21
N ASN A 280 -4.85 -24.31 20.27
CA ASN A 280 -3.87 -25.33 20.61
C ASN A 280 -2.53 -24.67 20.98
N LEU A 281 -1.96 -25.04 22.13
CA LEU A 281 -0.58 -24.66 22.45
C LEU A 281 0.33 -25.79 21.97
N PRO A 282 1.38 -25.49 21.16
CA PRO A 282 2.34 -26.51 20.74
C PRO A 282 2.97 -27.22 21.95
N PHE A 283 3.24 -28.52 21.82
CA PHE A 283 3.89 -29.28 22.91
C PHE A 283 5.19 -28.62 23.38
N SER A 284 5.98 -28.09 22.43
CA SER A 284 7.21 -27.36 22.75
C SER A 284 6.96 -26.12 23.62
N PHE A 285 5.81 -25.44 23.52
CA PHE A 285 5.47 -24.33 24.40
C PHE A 285 5.22 -24.82 25.83
N ILE A 286 4.41 -25.88 25.96
CA ILE A 286 4.00 -26.43 27.26
C ILE A 286 5.21 -27.01 28.01
N ASP A 287 6.03 -27.82 27.33
CA ASP A 287 7.23 -28.44 27.90
C ASP A 287 8.27 -27.38 28.28
N TYR A 288 8.51 -26.41 27.41
CA TYR A 288 9.48 -25.34 27.67
C TYR A 288 9.04 -24.44 28.82
N TYR A 289 7.75 -24.08 28.90
CA TYR A 289 7.19 -23.31 30.00
C TYR A 289 7.39 -24.02 31.34
N LYS A 290 7.10 -25.32 31.41
CA LYS A 290 7.28 -26.12 32.63
C LYS A 290 8.74 -26.13 33.08
N LYS A 291 9.69 -26.23 32.14
CA LYS A 291 11.14 -26.17 32.43
C LYS A 291 11.58 -24.77 32.88
N PHE A 292 11.02 -23.72 32.29
CA PHE A 292 11.40 -22.33 32.56
C PHE A 292 10.83 -21.80 33.89
N ARG A 293 9.56 -22.12 34.20
CA ARG A 293 8.86 -21.62 35.40
C ARG A 293 8.83 -22.61 36.57
N GLY A 294 9.08 -23.90 36.32
CA GLY A 294 8.98 -24.95 37.33
C GLY A 294 7.55 -25.44 37.62
N HIS A 295 6.53 -24.93 36.92
CA HIS A 295 5.13 -25.36 37.07
C HIS A 295 4.40 -25.41 35.72
N SER A 296 3.22 -26.05 35.68
CA SER A 296 2.47 -26.23 34.44
C SER A 296 1.81 -24.94 33.93
N VAL A 297 1.49 -24.92 32.62
CA VAL A 297 0.68 -23.85 31.99
C VAL A 297 -0.72 -23.75 32.62
N GLU A 298 -1.29 -24.88 33.04
CA GLU A 298 -2.57 -24.91 33.74
C GLU A 298 -2.48 -24.19 35.10
N HIS A 299 -1.39 -24.41 35.85
CA HIS A 299 -1.17 -23.69 37.11
C HIS A 299 -1.04 -22.18 36.87
N ALA A 300 -0.35 -21.76 35.80
CA ALA A 300 -0.24 -20.36 35.41
C ALA A 300 -1.59 -19.71 35.14
N LEU A 301 -2.44 -20.38 34.36
CA LEU A 301 -3.79 -19.92 34.03
C LEU A 301 -4.69 -19.82 35.27
N ARG A 302 -4.59 -20.77 36.21
CA ARG A 302 -5.36 -20.72 37.47
C ARG A 302 -4.95 -19.58 38.39
N LYS A 303 -3.67 -19.16 38.34
CA LYS A 303 -3.12 -18.07 39.16
C LYS A 303 -3.25 -16.70 38.49
N SER A 304 -3.40 -16.66 37.17
CA SER A 304 -3.52 -15.43 36.40
C SER A 304 -4.78 -14.65 36.79
N SER A 305 -4.71 -13.32 36.74
CA SER A 305 -5.85 -12.42 36.91
C SER A 305 -6.83 -12.44 35.72
N VAL A 306 -6.51 -13.19 34.67
CA VAL A 306 -7.28 -13.28 33.43
C VAL A 306 -8.35 -14.37 33.54
N ASN A 307 -9.50 -14.02 34.13
CA ASN A 307 -10.58 -14.97 34.44
C ASN A 307 -11.31 -15.58 33.22
N PHE A 308 -11.17 -14.96 32.05
CA PHE A 308 -11.88 -15.30 30.82
C PHE A 308 -11.11 -16.24 29.88
N VAL A 309 -9.90 -16.67 30.29
CA VAL A 309 -9.12 -17.69 29.60
C VAL A 309 -8.89 -18.85 30.55
N LYS A 310 -9.19 -20.08 30.11
CA LYS A 310 -9.06 -21.28 30.95
C LYS A 310 -8.27 -22.37 30.25
N TRP A 311 -7.70 -23.27 31.03
CA TRP A 311 -7.16 -24.52 30.51
C TRP A 311 -8.31 -25.51 30.27
N SER A 312 -8.40 -26.07 29.07
CA SER A 312 -9.39 -27.12 28.78
C SER A 312 -8.87 -28.50 29.17
N SER A 313 -9.79 -29.42 29.45
CA SER A 313 -9.48 -30.83 29.73
C SER A 313 -8.74 -31.55 28.59
N GLN A 314 -8.81 -31.01 27.37
CA GLN A 314 -8.12 -31.50 26.18
C GLN A 314 -6.72 -30.88 26.00
N GLY A 315 -6.23 -30.09 26.96
CA GLY A 315 -4.89 -29.50 26.88
C GLY A 315 -4.78 -28.29 25.95
N MET A 316 -5.88 -27.56 25.75
CA MET A 316 -5.91 -26.34 24.91
C MET A 316 -6.26 -25.09 25.72
N LEU A 317 -5.83 -23.93 25.23
CA LEU A 317 -6.19 -22.62 25.73
C LEU A 317 -7.63 -22.28 25.32
N ARG A 318 -8.56 -22.26 26.27
CA ARG A 318 -9.99 -21.98 26.03
C ARG A 318 -10.28 -20.50 26.26
N MET A 319 -10.56 -19.80 25.18
CA MET A 319 -10.96 -18.39 25.16
C MET A 319 -12.48 -18.26 25.26
N ASN A 320 -12.99 -17.56 26.27
CA ASN A 320 -14.38 -17.11 26.30
C ASN A 320 -14.64 -16.17 25.10
N PRO A 321 -15.84 -16.17 24.48
CA PRO A 321 -16.21 -15.17 23.48
C PRO A 321 -15.86 -13.72 23.83
N ASP A 322 -16.09 -13.28 25.07
CA ASP A 322 -15.77 -11.90 25.49
C ASP A 322 -14.27 -11.63 25.46
N ALA A 323 -13.47 -12.63 25.87
CA ALA A 323 -12.02 -12.57 25.77
C ALA A 323 -11.56 -12.39 24.32
N MET A 324 -12.14 -13.17 23.41
CA MET A 324 -11.81 -13.10 22.00
C MET A 324 -12.21 -11.75 21.42
N ASN A 325 -13.42 -11.27 21.69
CA ASN A 325 -13.91 -9.97 21.21
C ASN A 325 -13.05 -8.80 21.74
N ALA A 326 -12.58 -8.89 22.99
CA ALA A 326 -11.70 -7.88 23.57
C ALA A 326 -10.38 -7.72 22.81
N LEU A 327 -9.87 -8.77 22.16
CA LEU A 327 -8.66 -8.69 21.33
C LEU A 327 -8.87 -7.84 20.07
N PHE A 328 -10.08 -7.82 19.53
CA PHE A 328 -10.41 -7.05 18.32
C PHE A 328 -10.71 -5.59 18.63
N LYS A 329 -11.17 -5.30 19.85
CA LYS A 329 -11.74 -4.00 20.21
C LYS A 329 -10.82 -2.81 19.89
N PRO A 330 -9.53 -2.78 20.27
CA PRO A 330 -8.67 -1.63 19.98
C PRO A 330 -8.53 -1.37 18.48
N THR A 331 -8.32 -2.42 17.68
CA THR A 331 -8.18 -2.33 16.23
C THR A 331 -9.48 -1.86 15.56
N VAL A 332 -10.61 -2.46 15.93
CA VAL A 332 -11.93 -2.13 15.36
C VAL A 332 -12.35 -0.71 15.73
N ASP A 333 -12.16 -0.30 16.99
CA ASP A 333 -12.50 1.05 17.47
C ASP A 333 -11.70 2.11 16.70
N HIS A 334 -10.39 1.88 16.45
CA HIS A 334 -9.58 2.80 15.65
C HIS A 334 -10.07 2.93 14.20
N ILE A 335 -10.47 1.84 13.55
CA ILE A 335 -11.01 1.86 12.19
C ILE A 335 -12.32 2.67 12.16
N VAL A 336 -13.22 2.40 13.10
CA VAL A 336 -14.52 3.10 13.19
C VAL A 336 -14.33 4.59 13.50
N GLN A 337 -13.41 4.94 14.40
CA GLN A 337 -13.09 6.33 14.71
C GLN A 337 -12.56 7.06 13.47
N HIS A 338 -11.60 6.46 12.75
CA HIS A 338 -11.04 7.09 11.56
C HIS A 338 -12.08 7.25 10.45
N LEU A 339 -12.98 6.28 10.27
CA LEU A 339 -14.13 6.44 9.37
C LEU A 339 -14.99 7.62 9.81
N SER A 340 -15.36 7.68 11.09
CA SER A 340 -16.18 8.78 11.63
C SER A 340 -15.54 10.16 11.38
N ASP A 341 -14.23 10.29 11.60
CA ASP A 341 -13.47 11.52 11.36
C ASP A 341 -13.41 11.87 9.86
N LEU A 342 -13.30 10.87 9.00
CA LEU A 342 -13.27 11.05 7.55
C LEU A 342 -14.62 11.56 7.02
N PHE A 343 -15.74 11.02 7.52
CA PHE A 343 -17.10 11.44 7.13
C PHE A 343 -17.45 12.87 7.60
N GLN A 344 -16.71 13.45 8.54
CA GLN A 344 -16.88 14.85 8.93
C GLN A 344 -16.26 15.85 7.93
N LYS A 345 -15.44 15.37 6.97
CA LYS A 345 -14.76 16.25 6.01
C LYS A 345 -15.69 16.65 4.86
N PRO A 346 -15.73 17.94 4.46
CA PRO A 346 -16.59 18.41 3.37
C PRO A 346 -16.40 17.67 2.05
N GLU A 347 -15.17 17.25 1.75
CA GLU A 347 -14.79 16.50 0.55
C GLU A 347 -15.41 15.10 0.49
N VAL A 348 -15.81 14.55 1.65
CA VAL A 348 -16.39 13.22 1.83
C VAL A 348 -17.91 13.30 2.06
N SER A 349 -18.50 14.48 1.86
CA SER A 349 -19.96 14.62 1.84
C SER A 349 -20.57 13.92 0.62
N GLY A 350 -21.77 13.35 0.81
CA GLY A 350 -22.55 12.74 -0.27
C GLY A 350 -22.09 11.34 -0.71
N ILE A 351 -21.38 10.61 0.15
CA ILE A 351 -20.99 9.22 -0.12
C ILE A 351 -22.23 8.32 -0.17
N LYS A 352 -22.52 7.76 -1.35
CA LYS A 352 -23.65 6.82 -1.53
C LYS A 352 -23.29 5.42 -1.03
N PHE A 353 -22.06 4.98 -1.32
CA PHE A 353 -21.61 3.61 -1.08
C PHE A 353 -20.27 3.56 -0.35
N LEU A 354 -20.13 2.57 0.51
CA LEU A 354 -18.86 2.19 1.13
C LEU A 354 -18.56 0.73 0.77
N PHE A 355 -17.46 0.49 0.07
CA PHE A 355 -16.96 -0.86 -0.21
C PHE A 355 -15.93 -1.25 0.85
N LEU A 356 -16.29 -2.20 1.71
CA LEU A 356 -15.40 -2.76 2.71
C LEU A 356 -14.68 -3.97 2.09
N VAL A 357 -13.37 -3.82 1.89
CA VAL A 357 -12.52 -4.78 1.15
C VAL A 357 -11.29 -5.20 1.97
N GLY A 358 -10.51 -6.15 1.48
CA GLY A 358 -9.29 -6.62 2.14
C GLY A 358 -9.51 -7.85 3.01
N GLY A 359 -8.42 -8.51 3.42
CA GLY A 359 -8.50 -9.77 4.17
C GLY A 359 -9.16 -9.63 5.55
N PHE A 360 -8.98 -8.48 6.22
CA PHE A 360 -9.61 -8.24 7.52
C PHE A 360 -11.10 -7.89 7.40
N ALA A 361 -11.57 -7.45 6.23
CA ALA A 361 -12.99 -7.28 5.96
C ALA A 361 -13.78 -8.60 6.01
N GLU A 362 -13.13 -9.77 6.01
CA GLU A 362 -13.79 -11.06 6.29
C GLU A 362 -14.27 -11.19 7.74
N SER A 363 -13.74 -10.38 8.66
CA SER A 363 -14.07 -10.44 10.09
C SER A 363 -15.51 -10.02 10.37
N PRO A 364 -16.39 -10.93 10.87
CA PRO A 364 -17.76 -10.57 11.20
C PRO A 364 -17.86 -9.50 12.29
N LEU A 365 -16.87 -9.43 13.19
CA LEU A 365 -16.80 -8.38 14.22
C LEU A 365 -16.55 -7.01 13.62
N LEU A 366 -15.65 -6.91 12.62
CA LEU A 366 -15.39 -5.65 11.92
C LEU A 366 -16.60 -5.23 11.09
N GLN A 367 -17.20 -6.15 10.34
CA GLN A 367 -18.38 -5.90 9.52
C GLN A 367 -19.53 -5.33 10.35
N GLN A 368 -19.82 -5.96 11.51
CA GLN A 368 -20.87 -5.47 12.41
C GLN A 368 -20.57 -4.07 12.95
N ALA A 369 -19.32 -3.80 13.35
CA ALA A 369 -18.93 -2.51 13.89
C ALA A 369 -19.06 -1.38 12.86
N VAL A 370 -18.56 -1.59 11.64
CA VAL A 370 -18.67 -0.63 10.52
C VAL A 370 -20.14 -0.39 10.16
N GLN A 371 -20.93 -1.46 10.05
CA GLN A 371 -22.37 -1.36 9.79
C GLN A 371 -23.09 -0.56 10.89
N SER A 372 -22.81 -0.85 12.15
CA SER A 372 -23.45 -0.16 13.28
C SER A 372 -23.10 1.33 13.32
N SER A 373 -21.90 1.69 12.85
CA SER A 373 -21.45 3.09 12.83
C SER A 373 -21.93 3.89 11.62
N LEU A 374 -22.15 3.27 10.46
CA LEU A 374 -22.31 3.99 9.19
C LEU A 374 -23.57 3.65 8.40
N SER A 375 -24.39 2.68 8.84
CA SER A 375 -25.58 2.24 8.09
C SER A 375 -26.64 3.33 7.90
N GLU A 376 -26.68 4.35 8.75
CA GLU A 376 -27.56 5.51 8.57
C GLU A 376 -26.99 6.55 7.58
N THR A 377 -25.69 6.50 7.32
CA THR A 377 -24.97 7.49 6.48
C THR A 377 -24.78 7.01 5.04
N CYS A 378 -24.50 5.72 4.84
CA CYS A 378 -24.26 5.16 3.51
C CYS A 378 -24.55 3.65 3.44
N ARG A 379 -24.70 3.13 2.21
CA ARG A 379 -24.86 1.69 1.97
C ARG A 379 -23.50 1.00 2.08
N VAL A 380 -23.34 0.10 3.04
CA VAL A 380 -22.11 -0.68 3.23
C VAL A 380 -22.18 -1.97 2.42
N ILE A 381 -21.25 -2.13 1.50
CA ILE A 381 -21.16 -3.24 0.54
C ILE A 381 -19.88 -4.03 0.78
N ILE A 382 -20.00 -5.36 0.79
CA ILE A 382 -18.88 -6.29 0.87
C ILE A 382 -18.91 -7.21 -0.35
N PRO A 383 -17.88 -7.20 -1.21
CA PRO A 383 -17.75 -8.16 -2.30
C PRO A 383 -17.69 -9.61 -1.81
N HIS A 384 -18.19 -10.55 -2.63
CA HIS A 384 -17.86 -11.97 -2.45
C HIS A 384 -16.35 -12.19 -2.67
N ASP A 385 -15.78 -13.15 -1.94
CA ASP A 385 -14.34 -13.42 -1.88
C ASP A 385 -13.53 -12.15 -1.56
N VAL A 386 -13.95 -11.41 -0.54
CA VAL A 386 -13.41 -10.07 -0.21
C VAL A 386 -11.89 -10.03 -0.05
N GLY A 387 -11.28 -11.12 0.44
CA GLY A 387 -9.81 -11.26 0.53
C GLY A 387 -9.08 -11.31 -0.83
N LEU A 388 -9.77 -11.59 -1.94
CA LEU A 388 -9.23 -11.63 -3.30
C LEU A 388 -9.58 -10.40 -4.14
N THR A 389 -10.42 -9.49 -3.63
CA THR A 389 -10.91 -8.30 -4.35
C THR A 389 -9.79 -7.48 -4.99
N ILE A 390 -8.73 -7.22 -4.22
CA ILE A 390 -7.58 -6.41 -4.66
C ILE A 390 -6.83 -7.13 -5.80
N LEU A 391 -6.54 -8.42 -5.64
CA LEU A 391 -5.81 -9.20 -6.64
C LEU A 391 -6.60 -9.30 -7.96
N LYS A 392 -7.92 -9.58 -7.88
CA LYS A 392 -8.78 -9.62 -9.06
C LYS A 392 -8.81 -8.27 -9.77
N GLY A 393 -8.92 -7.19 -9.02
CA GLY A 393 -8.88 -5.82 -9.54
C GLY A 393 -7.54 -5.41 -10.14
N ALA A 394 -6.44 -5.88 -9.57
CA ALA A 394 -5.09 -5.62 -10.06
C ALA A 394 -4.81 -6.35 -11.37
N VAL A 395 -5.34 -7.57 -11.56
CA VAL A 395 -5.32 -8.25 -12.87
C VAL A 395 -6.08 -7.43 -13.92
N LEU A 396 -7.27 -6.93 -13.58
CA LEU A 396 -8.04 -6.04 -14.47
C LEU A 396 -7.28 -4.75 -14.80
N PHE A 397 -6.61 -4.15 -13.81
CA PHE A 397 -5.76 -2.98 -14.01
C PHE A 397 -4.55 -3.29 -14.91
N GLY A 398 -3.94 -4.47 -14.78
CA GLY A 398 -2.83 -4.89 -15.65
C GLY A 398 -3.22 -5.10 -17.12
N LEU A 399 -4.50 -5.44 -17.36
CA LEU A 399 -5.09 -5.52 -18.70
C LEU A 399 -5.31 -4.13 -19.31
N ASP A 400 -5.91 -3.21 -18.55
CA ASP A 400 -6.15 -1.83 -18.97
C ASP A 400 -5.86 -0.83 -17.84
N PRO A 401 -4.62 -0.29 -17.80
CA PRO A 401 -4.26 0.75 -16.83
C PRO A 401 -4.99 2.08 -17.05
N THR A 402 -5.61 2.28 -18.22
CA THR A 402 -6.23 3.56 -18.60
C THR A 402 -7.59 3.80 -17.95
N VAL A 403 -8.09 2.82 -17.19
CA VAL A 403 -9.31 2.92 -16.39
C VAL A 403 -9.23 4.01 -15.31
N ILE A 404 -8.03 4.27 -14.78
CA ILE A 404 -7.75 5.38 -13.87
C ILE A 404 -7.33 6.59 -14.70
N LYS A 405 -8.21 7.59 -14.80
CA LYS A 405 -7.94 8.79 -15.61
C LYS A 405 -7.36 9.94 -14.81
N VAL A 406 -7.71 10.09 -13.54
CA VAL A 406 -7.28 11.24 -12.74
C VAL A 406 -6.80 10.80 -11.37
N ARG A 407 -5.54 11.15 -11.05
CA ARG A 407 -4.90 10.94 -9.75
C ARG A 407 -4.56 12.26 -9.08
N ARG A 408 -4.29 12.24 -7.78
CA ARG A 408 -3.71 13.40 -7.08
C ARG A 408 -2.20 13.22 -6.95
N SER A 409 -1.43 14.27 -7.23
CA SER A 409 0.02 14.21 -7.07
C SER A 409 0.37 14.09 -5.58
N PRO A 410 1.13 13.06 -5.13
CA PRO A 410 1.44 12.90 -3.72
C PRO A 410 2.47 13.90 -3.20
N LEU A 411 3.22 14.56 -4.10
CA LEU A 411 4.29 15.51 -3.81
C LEU A 411 4.23 16.68 -4.79
N THR A 412 4.80 17.80 -4.37
CA THR A 412 5.15 18.91 -5.27
C THR A 412 6.41 18.55 -6.03
N TYR A 413 6.44 18.74 -7.35
CA TYR A 413 7.63 18.50 -8.17
C TYR A 413 8.04 19.76 -8.92
N GLY A 414 9.36 19.93 -9.07
CA GLY A 414 9.93 21.05 -9.80
C GLY A 414 11.40 20.84 -10.10
N VAL A 415 12.03 21.87 -10.67
CA VAL A 415 13.46 21.88 -10.97
C VAL A 415 14.12 23.12 -10.37
N GLY A 416 15.41 23.00 -10.06
CA GLY A 416 16.21 24.14 -9.59
C GLY A 416 16.65 25.02 -10.76
N VAL A 417 16.34 26.32 -10.71
CA VAL A 417 16.70 27.28 -11.76
C VAL A 417 17.32 28.57 -11.23
N LEU A 418 17.97 29.30 -12.13
CA LEU A 418 18.32 30.69 -11.96
C LEU A 418 17.20 31.55 -12.56
N ASN A 419 16.65 32.48 -11.78
CA ASN A 419 15.65 33.44 -12.27
C ASN A 419 16.11 34.88 -12.08
N ARG A 420 15.42 35.87 -12.67
CA ARG A 420 15.73 37.29 -12.42
C ARG A 420 15.48 37.64 -10.95
N PHE A 421 16.43 38.35 -10.34
CA PHE A 421 16.26 38.81 -8.97
C PHE A 421 15.22 39.94 -8.91
N VAL A 422 14.28 39.84 -7.97
CA VAL A 422 13.25 40.84 -7.74
C VAL A 422 13.41 41.35 -6.30
N GLU A 423 13.73 42.64 -6.19
CA GLU A 423 13.87 43.32 -4.90
C GLU A 423 12.56 43.25 -4.10
N GLY A 424 12.64 43.01 -2.79
CA GLY A 424 11.48 42.87 -1.90
C GLY A 424 10.75 41.53 -1.98
N LYS A 425 10.93 40.73 -3.05
CA LYS A 425 10.39 39.36 -3.15
C LYS A 425 11.43 38.30 -2.79
N HIS A 426 12.66 38.44 -3.27
CA HIS A 426 13.71 37.45 -3.04
C HIS A 426 14.64 37.93 -1.92
N SER A 427 15.07 37.00 -1.05
CA SER A 427 16.08 37.28 -0.02
C SER A 427 17.39 37.74 -0.67
N ALA A 428 18.03 38.76 -0.08
CA ALA A 428 19.33 39.26 -0.53
C ALA A 428 20.41 38.16 -0.56
N GLU A 429 20.29 37.13 0.28
CA GLU A 429 21.20 35.98 0.32
C GLU A 429 21.16 35.13 -0.97
N LYS A 430 20.07 35.21 -1.73
CA LYS A 430 19.90 34.51 -3.01
C LYS A 430 20.35 35.33 -4.21
N LEU A 431 20.83 36.56 -4.00
CA LEU A 431 21.28 37.44 -5.07
C LEU A 431 22.64 36.99 -5.62
N LEU A 432 22.68 36.74 -6.93
CA LEU A 432 23.91 36.53 -7.67
C LEU A 432 24.01 37.58 -8.78
N VAL A 433 25.03 38.43 -8.73
CA VAL A 433 25.31 39.39 -9.81
C VAL A 433 26.34 38.78 -10.75
N LYS A 434 25.99 38.68 -12.04
CA LYS A 434 26.88 38.12 -13.06
C LYS A 434 26.65 38.82 -14.40
N ASP A 435 27.74 39.28 -15.01
CA ASP A 435 27.72 40.02 -16.29
C ASP A 435 26.72 41.20 -16.27
N GLY A 436 26.73 41.97 -15.17
CA GLY A 436 25.82 43.09 -14.93
C GLY A 436 24.36 42.71 -14.67
N THR A 437 24.01 41.42 -14.72
CA THR A 437 22.65 40.93 -14.48
C THR A 437 22.49 40.41 -13.05
N ARG A 438 21.41 40.83 -12.39
CA ARG A 438 21.01 40.32 -11.06
C ARG A 438 20.14 39.07 -11.20
N TRP A 439 20.65 37.94 -10.72
CA TRP A 439 19.99 36.63 -10.70
C TRP A 439 19.61 36.23 -9.28
N CYS A 440 18.59 35.40 -9.16
CA CYS A 440 18.18 34.72 -7.95
C CYS A 440 18.55 33.25 -8.08
N THR A 441 19.36 32.75 -7.15
CA THR A 441 19.78 31.34 -7.10
C THR A 441 18.73 30.47 -6.44
N ASP A 442 18.83 29.17 -6.72
CA ASP A 442 18.10 28.12 -6.03
C ASP A 442 16.57 28.20 -6.16
N VAL A 443 16.05 28.88 -7.18
CA VAL A 443 14.60 29.01 -7.36
C VAL A 443 14.01 27.64 -7.67
N PHE A 444 12.96 27.25 -6.94
CA PHE A 444 12.18 26.06 -7.22
C PHE A 444 11.12 26.40 -8.28
N ASP A 445 11.36 26.02 -9.53
CA ASP A 445 10.38 26.18 -10.60
C ASP A 445 9.41 25.00 -10.60
N LYS A 446 8.17 25.25 -10.15
CA LYS A 446 7.15 24.24 -9.91
C LYS A 446 6.54 23.74 -11.23
N PHE A 447 6.57 22.42 -11.42
CA PHE A 447 5.85 21.71 -12.48
C PHE A 447 4.46 21.32 -12.01
N ILE A 448 4.36 20.79 -10.79
CA ILE A 448 3.10 20.33 -10.22
C ILE A 448 3.08 20.51 -8.71
N ALA A 449 1.91 20.83 -8.16
CA ALA A 449 1.68 20.96 -6.73
C ALA A 449 1.29 19.62 -6.08
N ALA A 450 1.65 19.43 -4.81
CA ALA A 450 1.06 18.37 -4.01
C ALA A 450 -0.47 18.49 -4.01
N ASP A 451 -1.15 17.36 -4.03
CA ASP A 451 -2.60 17.22 -4.10
C ASP A 451 -3.25 17.81 -5.37
N GLN A 452 -2.49 18.29 -6.35
CA GLN A 452 -3.04 18.70 -7.65
C GLN A 452 -3.64 17.48 -8.37
N SER A 453 -4.83 17.65 -8.97
CA SER A 453 -5.43 16.63 -9.85
C SER A 453 -4.67 16.57 -11.17
N VAL A 454 -4.36 15.35 -11.62
CA VAL A 454 -3.54 15.09 -12.79
C VAL A 454 -4.21 14.04 -13.67
N ALA A 455 -4.40 14.35 -14.95
CA ALA A 455 -4.90 13.38 -15.91
C ALA A 455 -3.80 12.36 -16.33
N LEU A 456 -4.21 11.16 -16.70
CA LEU A 456 -3.32 10.13 -17.23
C LEU A 456 -2.58 10.64 -18.47
N GLY A 457 -1.24 10.65 -18.41
CA GLY A 457 -0.38 11.12 -19.49
C GLY A 457 -0.24 12.64 -19.57
N GLU A 458 -0.82 13.40 -18.64
CA GLU A 458 -0.67 14.85 -18.58
C GLU A 458 0.81 15.21 -18.47
N THR A 459 1.25 16.08 -19.39
CA THR A 459 2.66 16.46 -19.49
C THR A 459 2.79 17.94 -19.25
N VAL A 460 3.53 18.30 -18.20
CA VAL A 460 3.89 19.69 -17.92
C VAL A 460 5.20 20.00 -18.63
N LYS A 461 5.18 21.00 -19.50
CA LYS A 461 6.33 21.46 -20.28
C LYS A 461 6.82 22.81 -19.76
N ARG A 462 8.13 22.93 -19.61
CA ARG A 462 8.83 24.19 -19.34
C ARG A 462 10.04 24.32 -20.27
N SER A 463 10.43 25.56 -20.56
CA SER A 463 11.57 25.86 -21.43
C SER A 463 12.62 26.64 -20.66
N TYR A 464 13.87 26.19 -20.79
CA TYR A 464 15.04 26.77 -20.13
C TYR A 464 16.12 27.09 -21.17
N THR A 465 17.08 27.93 -20.76
CA THR A 465 18.26 28.25 -21.56
C THR A 465 19.52 27.93 -20.76
N PRO A 466 20.61 27.48 -21.39
CA PRO A 466 21.90 27.39 -20.73
C PRO A 466 22.31 28.75 -20.14
N ALA A 467 22.99 28.72 -18.99
CA ALA A 467 23.44 29.94 -18.31
C ALA A 467 24.58 30.66 -19.05
N LYS A 468 25.33 29.92 -19.88
CA LYS A 468 26.38 30.44 -20.76
C LYS A 468 26.20 29.90 -22.18
N PRO A 469 26.43 30.71 -23.23
CA PRO A 469 26.40 30.23 -24.61
C PRO A 469 27.42 29.11 -24.91
N SER A 470 28.57 29.11 -24.23
CA SER A 470 29.63 28.11 -24.39
C SER A 470 29.42 26.81 -23.59
N GLN A 471 28.27 26.67 -22.92
CA GLN A 471 28.00 25.52 -22.07
C GLN A 471 27.81 24.24 -22.91
N LEU A 472 28.69 23.26 -22.71
CA LEU A 472 28.68 21.99 -23.45
C LEU A 472 27.76 20.92 -22.85
N VAL A 473 27.34 21.08 -21.60
CA VAL A 473 26.45 20.14 -20.92
C VAL A 473 25.49 20.92 -20.05
N ILE A 474 24.20 20.57 -20.08
CA ILE A 474 23.21 21.08 -19.13
C ILE A 474 22.80 19.98 -18.16
N VAL A 475 22.75 20.34 -16.88
CA VAL A 475 22.30 19.47 -15.78
C VAL A 475 21.06 20.10 -15.17
N ILE A 476 19.94 19.40 -15.24
CA ILE A 476 18.67 19.82 -14.64
C ILE A 476 18.40 18.87 -13.48
N ASN A 477 18.50 19.41 -12.27
CA ASN A 477 18.17 18.67 -11.06
C ASN A 477 16.67 18.77 -10.80
N ILE A 478 16.04 17.62 -10.56
CA ILE A 478 14.62 17.50 -10.22
C ILE A 478 14.50 17.40 -8.71
N TYR A 479 13.56 18.13 -8.14
CA TYR A 479 13.29 18.20 -6.71
C TYR A 479 11.84 17.88 -6.41
N CYS A 480 11.59 17.35 -5.21
CA CYS A 480 10.25 17.17 -4.69
C CYS A 480 10.12 17.63 -3.24
N SER A 481 8.88 17.92 -2.81
CA SER A 481 8.52 18.27 -1.44
C SER A 481 7.14 17.70 -1.08
N GLU A 482 6.92 17.40 0.20
CA GLU A 482 5.59 17.05 0.72
C GLU A 482 4.68 18.29 0.83
N GLY A 483 5.27 19.49 0.98
CA GLY A 483 4.56 20.77 1.04
C GLY A 483 4.42 21.45 -0.32
N ASP A 484 3.41 22.30 -0.46
CA ASP A 484 3.23 23.14 -1.65
C ASP A 484 3.85 24.54 -1.53
N ASP A 485 4.02 25.03 -0.29
CA ASP A 485 4.64 26.31 0.02
C ASP A 485 6.17 26.20 -0.01
N VAL A 486 6.69 25.94 -1.21
CA VAL A 486 8.12 25.87 -1.50
C VAL A 486 8.44 26.81 -2.65
N HIS A 487 9.49 27.60 -2.47
CA HIS A 487 9.94 28.64 -3.39
C HIS A 487 11.41 28.46 -3.78
N PHE A 488 12.20 27.81 -2.94
CA PHE A 488 13.60 27.52 -3.19
C PHE A 488 13.92 26.04 -3.01
N ILE A 489 14.91 25.55 -3.75
CA ILE A 489 15.42 24.17 -3.60
C ILE A 489 16.13 23.93 -2.27
N THR A 490 16.39 24.99 -1.51
CA THR A 490 16.96 24.95 -0.16
C THR A 490 15.92 25.02 0.94
N ASP A 491 14.63 25.14 0.61
CA ASP A 491 13.56 25.19 1.60
C ASP A 491 13.46 23.86 2.35
N GLN A 492 13.01 23.94 3.60
CA GLN A 492 12.88 22.76 4.44
C GLN A 492 11.93 21.74 3.81
N GLY A 493 12.36 20.48 3.74
CA GLY A 493 11.57 19.37 3.16
C GLY A 493 11.73 19.21 1.65
N VAL A 494 12.40 20.14 0.96
CA VAL A 494 12.76 19.96 -0.45
C VAL A 494 13.95 19.00 -0.57
N ARG A 495 13.79 17.98 -1.42
CA ARG A 495 14.84 16.99 -1.68
C ARG A 495 15.06 16.81 -3.18
N LYS A 496 16.32 16.65 -3.57
CA LYS A 496 16.67 16.23 -4.93
C LYS A 496 16.21 14.78 -5.14
N CYS A 497 15.54 14.51 -6.26
CA CYS A 497 15.01 13.18 -6.60
C CYS A 497 15.25 12.80 -8.06
N GLY A 498 16.01 13.59 -8.83
CA GLY A 498 16.34 13.21 -10.20
C GLY A 498 17.36 14.14 -10.82
N THR A 499 17.98 13.68 -11.90
CA THR A 499 18.93 14.48 -12.68
C THR A 499 18.78 14.17 -14.17
N LEU A 500 18.56 15.20 -14.98
CA LEU A 500 18.64 15.12 -16.44
C LEU A 500 19.96 15.77 -16.85
N ARG A 501 20.87 14.99 -17.47
CA ARG A 501 22.16 15.48 -17.96
C ARG A 501 22.18 15.37 -19.48
N LEU A 502 22.13 16.50 -20.16
CA LEU A 502 22.04 16.58 -21.63
C LEU A 502 23.33 17.18 -22.20
N ASP A 503 23.92 16.47 -23.17
CA ASP A 503 25.08 16.93 -23.91
C ASP A 503 24.66 17.90 -25.03
N LEU A 504 25.25 19.09 -24.99
CA LEU A 504 24.98 20.20 -25.88
C LEU A 504 26.01 20.31 -27.03
N THR A 505 26.98 19.40 -27.13
CA THR A 505 27.94 19.36 -28.23
C THR A 505 27.26 19.07 -29.58
N GLY A 506 27.89 19.51 -30.67
CA GLY A 506 27.45 19.22 -32.05
C GLY A 506 26.56 20.30 -32.71
N THR A 507 26.48 21.51 -32.15
CA THR A 507 25.84 22.65 -32.80
C THR A 507 26.89 23.60 -33.39
N GLU A 508 27.28 23.36 -34.63
CA GLU A 508 27.96 24.35 -35.48
C GLU A 508 26.89 25.08 -36.30
N SER A 509 26.12 25.98 -35.68
CA SER A 509 25.22 26.85 -36.46
C SER A 509 25.86 28.23 -36.62
N PRO A 510 26.07 28.72 -37.85
CA PRO A 510 26.67 30.03 -38.13
C PRO A 510 25.69 31.21 -37.96
N ALA A 511 24.47 30.99 -37.46
CA ALA A 511 23.44 32.01 -37.31
C ALA A 511 23.47 32.71 -35.92
N PRO A 512 23.15 34.02 -35.84
CA PRO A 512 23.20 34.81 -34.60
C PRO A 512 22.21 34.28 -33.52
N PRO A 513 22.42 34.63 -32.23
CA PRO A 513 22.15 33.72 -31.13
C PRO A 513 20.67 33.75 -30.73
N VAL A 514 19.85 32.92 -31.36
CA VAL A 514 18.63 32.46 -30.71
C VAL A 514 19.08 31.70 -29.46
N ARG A 515 18.66 32.16 -28.27
CA ARG A 515 18.98 31.47 -27.02
C ARG A 515 18.61 30.00 -27.17
N ARG A 516 19.59 29.12 -26.99
CA ARG A 516 19.39 27.67 -27.11
C ARG A 516 18.31 27.23 -26.15
N GLU A 517 17.22 26.69 -26.69
CA GLU A 517 16.07 26.27 -25.91
C GLU A 517 16.22 24.80 -25.52
N ILE A 518 16.13 24.54 -24.21
CA ILE A 518 16.07 23.21 -23.62
C ILE A 518 14.66 23.04 -23.06
N GLN A 519 13.89 22.14 -23.69
CA GLN A 519 12.54 21.81 -23.24
C GLN A 519 12.60 20.68 -22.23
N THR A 520 12.10 20.95 -21.03
CA THR A 520 11.96 19.95 -19.98
C THR A 520 10.49 19.56 -19.86
N LEU A 521 10.22 18.26 -19.88
CA LEU A 521 8.89 17.71 -19.77
C LEU A 521 8.85 16.73 -18.61
N MET A 522 7.80 16.82 -17.79
CA MET A 522 7.46 15.80 -16.80
C MET A 522 6.06 15.29 -17.10
N GLN A 523 5.96 13.97 -17.30
CA GLN A 523 4.71 13.27 -17.52
C GLN A 523 4.22 12.68 -16.20
N PHE A 524 2.96 12.95 -15.89
CA PHE A 524 2.29 12.54 -14.66
C PHE A 524 1.03 11.72 -14.97
N GLY A 525 0.36 11.25 -13.93
CA GLY A 525 -0.90 10.52 -14.03
C GLY A 525 -0.73 9.00 -14.10
N ASP A 526 0.46 8.49 -14.43
CA ASP A 526 0.86 7.11 -14.17
C ASP A 526 1.21 6.90 -12.67
N THR A 527 1.38 5.65 -12.23
CA THR A 527 1.87 5.36 -10.86
C THR A 527 3.29 5.90 -10.62
N GLU A 528 4.06 6.09 -11.69
CA GLU A 528 5.43 6.59 -11.66
C GLU A 528 5.63 7.75 -12.64
N ILE A 529 6.50 8.69 -12.27
CA ILE A 529 6.73 9.93 -13.03
C ILE A 529 7.88 9.72 -14.01
N LYS A 530 7.69 10.18 -15.25
CA LYS A 530 8.72 10.17 -16.31
C LYS A 530 9.16 11.60 -16.60
N ALA A 531 10.46 11.88 -16.50
CA ALA A 531 11.02 13.18 -16.81
C ALA A 531 11.95 13.10 -18.03
N MET A 532 11.95 14.15 -18.86
CA MET A 532 12.82 14.24 -20.03
C MET A 532 13.27 15.68 -20.29
N ALA A 533 14.43 15.82 -20.92
CA ALA A 533 14.92 17.09 -21.45
C ALA A 533 15.31 16.92 -22.92
N ILE A 534 14.88 17.88 -23.75
CA ILE A 534 15.09 17.89 -25.20
C ILE A 534 15.80 19.18 -25.57
N ASP A 535 16.93 19.09 -26.26
CA ASP A 535 17.56 20.22 -26.91
C ASP A 535 16.86 20.47 -28.25
N VAL A 536 16.12 21.58 -28.35
CA VAL A 536 15.30 21.88 -29.54
C VAL A 536 16.16 22.02 -30.78
N ALA A 537 17.40 22.50 -30.64
CA ALA A 537 18.29 22.72 -31.78
C ALA A 537 18.78 21.42 -32.44
N THR A 538 19.00 20.36 -31.65
CA THR A 538 19.57 19.08 -32.15
C THR A 538 18.57 17.92 -32.10
N SER A 539 17.42 18.12 -31.47
CA SER A 539 16.48 17.05 -31.09
C SER A 539 17.08 15.97 -30.19
N LYS A 540 18.27 16.18 -29.62
CA LYS A 540 18.84 15.27 -28.62
C LYS A 540 17.95 15.27 -27.38
N CYS A 541 17.62 14.07 -26.90
CA CYS A 541 16.74 13.86 -25.76
C CYS A 541 17.43 12.99 -24.72
N VAL A 542 17.25 13.34 -23.45
CA VAL A 542 17.60 12.49 -22.31
C VAL A 542 16.37 12.28 -21.44
N LYS A 543 16.28 11.11 -20.82
CA LYS A 543 15.20 10.73 -19.92
C LYS A 543 15.78 10.39 -18.55
N ALA A 544 15.01 10.64 -17.51
CA ALA A 544 15.32 10.22 -16.16
C ALA A 544 14.04 9.72 -15.47
N GLY A 545 14.18 8.63 -14.71
CA GLY A 545 13.21 8.30 -13.68
C GLY A 545 13.43 9.16 -12.44
N ILE A 546 12.43 9.18 -11.56
CA ILE A 546 12.57 9.78 -10.23
C ILE A 546 13.13 8.74 -9.27
N ASP A 547 14.18 9.12 -8.55
CA ASP A 547 14.87 8.35 -7.54
C ASP A 547 14.55 8.88 -6.14
N PHE A 548 13.92 8.02 -5.36
CA PHE A 548 13.53 8.23 -3.98
C PHE A 548 14.27 7.28 -3.03
N LEU A 549 15.31 6.57 -3.46
CA LEU A 549 16.00 5.57 -2.64
C LEU A 549 17.47 5.90 -2.40
N ASN A 550 18.11 6.62 -3.32
CA ASN A 550 19.51 7.03 -3.20
C ASN A 550 19.59 8.47 -2.67
N TYR A 551 19.66 8.61 -1.35
CA TYR A 551 19.92 9.87 -0.65
C TYR A 551 21.03 9.73 0.38
#